data_AF-R9L5D8-F1
#
_entry.id   AF-R9L5D8-F1
#
_cell.length_a   1.000
_cell.length_b   1.000
_cell.length_c   1.000
_cell.angle_alpha   90.00
_cell.angle_beta   90.00
_cell.angle_gamma   90.00
#
_symmetry.space_group_name_H-M   'P 1'
#
loop_
_entity.id
_entity.type
_entity.pdbx_description
1 polymer ?
#
loop_
_entity_poly.entity_id
_entity_poly.type
_entity_poly.pdbx_seq_one_letter_code
_entity_poly.pdbx_strand_id
1 'polypeptide(L)'
;MDALLAHWQVVLVAVAMMALDMLTGFAGAAKAGEIMSGKMREGLWHKAGFCGLIVLTVAYEVGAKIINADVSQSMPGSDFTMPELPAVAAVCAIIALIEVVSILENLRAINPVIASLPFVDRIKAHDPAAPNVTVGIEEMDEMAFSGRSDQ
;
A
#
# COMPACT_ATOMS: atom_id res chain seq x y z
N MET A 1 1.99 -8.57 -25.02
CA MET A 1 3.35 -8.56 -24.47
C MET A 1 3.77 -7.16 -24.06
N ASP A 2 3.36 -6.13 -24.81
CA ASP A 2 3.75 -4.74 -24.57
C ASP A 2 3.22 -4.13 -23.26
N ALA A 3 2.02 -4.50 -22.79
CA ALA A 3 1.51 -4.01 -21.51
C ALA A 3 2.29 -4.56 -20.29
N LEU A 4 2.77 -5.80 -20.35
CA LEU A 4 3.62 -6.41 -19.32
C LEU A 4 5.01 -5.76 -19.30
N LEU A 5 5.52 -5.39 -20.49
CA LEU A 5 6.76 -4.65 -20.66
C LEU A 5 6.64 -3.14 -20.37
N ALA A 6 5.43 -2.58 -20.30
CA ALA A 6 5.21 -1.18 -19.97
C ALA A 6 5.25 -0.89 -18.46
N HIS A 7 4.89 -1.86 -17.61
CA HIS A 7 4.70 -1.64 -16.17
C HIS A 7 5.75 -2.29 -15.26
N TRP A 8 6.63 -3.13 -15.77
CA TRP A 8 7.66 -3.76 -14.91
C TRP A 8 8.61 -2.75 -14.28
N GLN A 9 8.87 -1.60 -14.94
CA GLN A 9 9.72 -0.55 -14.40
C GLN A 9 9.15 0.05 -13.10
N VAL A 10 7.84 0.34 -13.06
CA VAL A 10 7.20 0.92 -11.87
C VAL A 10 7.09 -0.10 -10.74
N VAL A 11 6.84 -1.38 -11.07
CA VAL A 11 6.86 -2.46 -10.09
C VAL A 11 8.26 -2.62 -9.49
N LEU A 12 9.32 -2.58 -10.30
CA LEU A 12 10.69 -2.65 -9.82
C LEU A 12 11.05 -1.48 -8.89
N VAL A 13 10.63 -0.26 -9.24
CA VAL A 13 10.84 0.90 -8.37
C VAL A 13 10.14 0.71 -7.03
N ALA A 14 8.86 0.29 -7.03
CA ALA A 14 8.12 0.04 -5.79
C ALA A 14 8.80 -1.03 -4.92
N VAL A 15 9.19 -2.16 -5.51
CA VAL A 15 9.90 -3.25 -4.81
C VAL A 15 11.26 -2.79 -4.28
N ALA A 16 12.01 -2.00 -5.06
CA ALA A 16 13.29 -1.45 -4.62
C ALA A 16 13.13 -0.47 -3.44
N MET A 17 12.09 0.36 -3.46
CA MET A 17 11.76 1.26 -2.35
C MET A 17 11.41 0.47 -1.08
N MET A 18 10.55 -0.55 -1.19
CA MET A 18 10.22 -1.45 -0.07
C MET A 18 11.46 -2.15 0.49
N ALA A 19 12.37 -2.59 -0.40
CA ALA A 19 13.63 -3.21 -0.01
C ALA A 19 14.54 -2.22 0.73
N LEU A 20 14.66 -0.98 0.23
CA LEU A 20 15.44 0.06 0.89
C LEU A 20 14.87 0.37 2.27
N ASP A 21 13.55 0.46 2.42
CA ASP A 21 12.93 0.65 3.73
C ASP A 21 13.14 -0.53 4.67
N MET A 22 13.16 -1.77 4.16
CA MET A 22 13.50 -2.93 4.99
C MET A 22 14.93 -2.85 5.51
N LEU A 23 15.86 -2.39 4.66
CA LEU A 23 17.27 -2.24 5.04
C LEU A 23 17.46 -1.11 6.05
N THR A 24 16.83 0.06 5.85
CA THR A 24 16.92 1.18 6.79
C THR A 24 16.19 0.84 8.11
N GLY A 25 15.02 0.22 8.07
CA GLY A 25 14.32 -0.25 9.27
C GLY A 25 15.12 -1.28 10.07
N PHE A 26 15.74 -2.24 9.39
CA PHE A 26 16.64 -3.20 10.02
C PHE A 26 17.87 -2.53 10.64
N ALA A 27 18.50 -1.58 9.94
CA ALA A 27 19.65 -0.83 10.48
C ALA A 27 19.27 -0.01 11.73
N GLY A 28 18.09 0.61 11.74
CA GLY A 28 17.54 1.29 12.91
C GLY A 28 17.32 0.34 14.09
N ALA A 29 16.66 -0.81 13.85
CA ALA A 29 16.41 -1.82 14.86
C ALA A 29 17.71 -2.45 15.41
N ALA A 30 18.72 -2.66 14.55
CA ALA A 30 20.03 -3.15 14.94
C ALA A 30 20.77 -2.17 15.85
N LYS A 31 20.74 -0.87 15.53
CA LYS A 31 21.29 0.20 16.38
C LYS A 31 20.62 0.25 17.75
N ALA A 32 19.31 -0.03 17.82
CA ALA A 32 18.54 -0.04 19.06
C ALA A 32 18.60 -1.39 19.83
N GLY A 33 19.15 -2.44 19.24
CA GLY A 33 19.15 -3.79 19.83
C GLY A 33 17.79 -4.50 19.79
N GLU A 34 16.85 -4.05 18.96
CA GLU A 34 15.44 -4.49 18.92
C GLU A 34 15.08 -5.32 17.67
N ILE A 35 16.05 -5.99 17.06
CA ILE A 35 15.88 -6.77 15.81
C ILE A 35 14.75 -7.82 15.93
N MET A 36 14.54 -8.41 17.11
CA MET A 36 13.49 -9.43 17.33
C MET A 36 12.18 -8.84 17.89
N SER A 37 11.96 -7.54 17.77
CA SER A 37 10.76 -6.91 18.33
C SER A 37 9.49 -7.27 17.55
N GLY A 38 8.36 -7.29 18.26
CA GLY A 38 7.04 -7.41 17.62
C GLY A 38 6.80 -6.31 16.57
N LYS A 39 7.37 -5.12 16.77
CA LYS A 39 7.32 -3.99 15.83
C LYS A 39 7.99 -4.32 14.49
N MET A 40 9.17 -4.94 14.50
CA MET A 40 9.85 -5.31 13.25
C MET A 40 9.07 -6.37 12.46
N ARG A 41 8.45 -7.33 13.16
CA ARG A 41 7.57 -8.32 12.53
C ARG A 41 6.33 -7.68 11.91
N GLU A 42 5.70 -6.73 12.60
CA GLU A 42 4.53 -6.01 12.07
C GLU A 42 4.89 -5.23 10.80
N GLY A 43 6.05 -4.53 10.80
CA GLY A 43 6.54 -3.82 9.62
C GLY A 43 6.77 -4.74 8.41
N LEU A 44 7.24 -5.97 8.63
CA LEU A 44 7.38 -6.96 7.54
C LEU A 44 6.02 -7.44 7.01
N TRP A 45 5.03 -7.66 7.88
CA TRP A 45 3.69 -8.06 7.45
C TRP A 45 2.98 -6.95 6.67
N HIS A 46 3.16 -5.70 7.05
CA HIS A 46 2.62 -4.56 6.32
C HIS A 46 3.16 -4.52 4.87
N LYS A 47 4.46 -4.76 4.71
CA LYS A 47 5.11 -4.84 3.39
C LYS A 47 4.69 -6.07 2.59
N ALA A 48 4.50 -7.21 3.25
CA ALA A 48 3.93 -8.38 2.59
C ALA A 48 2.53 -8.09 2.01
N GLY A 49 1.74 -7.27 2.71
CA GLY A 49 0.47 -6.73 2.21
C GLY A 49 0.62 -5.92 0.91
N PHE A 50 1.62 -5.03 0.82
CA PHE A 50 1.92 -4.29 -0.42
C PHE A 50 2.32 -5.21 -1.59
N CYS A 51 3.12 -6.25 -1.33
CA CYS A 51 3.42 -7.26 -2.36
C CYS A 51 2.14 -7.96 -2.85
N GLY A 52 1.25 -8.36 -1.93
CA GLY A 52 -0.04 -8.94 -2.27
C GLY A 52 -0.93 -8.00 -3.09
N LEU A 53 -0.94 -6.71 -2.75
CA LEU A 53 -1.68 -5.68 -3.47
C LEU A 53 -1.16 -5.49 -4.91
N ILE A 54 0.16 -5.49 -5.11
CA ILE A 54 0.75 -5.46 -6.46
C ILE A 54 0.30 -6.68 -7.26
N VAL A 55 0.40 -7.89 -6.69
CA VAL A 55 -0.05 -9.12 -7.36
C VAL A 55 -1.53 -9.05 -7.74
N LEU A 56 -2.37 -8.54 -6.83
CA LEU A 56 -3.81 -8.36 -7.08
C LEU A 56 -4.06 -7.40 -8.26
N THR A 57 -3.36 -6.27 -8.33
CA THR A 57 -3.53 -5.31 -9.43
C THR A 57 -3.08 -5.87 -10.78
N VAL A 58 -1.98 -6.64 -10.80
CA VAL A 58 -1.53 -7.34 -12.02
C VAL A 58 -2.57 -8.37 -12.45
N ALA A 59 -3.08 -9.17 -11.51
CA ALA A 59 -4.12 -10.16 -11.79
C ALA A 59 -5.39 -9.51 -12.34
N TYR A 60 -5.81 -8.37 -11.78
CA TYR A 60 -6.95 -7.59 -12.27
C TYR A 60 -6.75 -7.11 -13.71
N GLU A 61 -5.65 -6.43 -14.01
CA GLU A 61 -5.42 -5.89 -15.37
C GLU A 61 -5.31 -6.98 -16.42
N VAL A 62 -4.63 -8.10 -16.09
CA VAL A 62 -4.53 -9.25 -17.00
C VAL A 62 -5.89 -9.92 -17.16
N GLY A 63 -6.62 -10.13 -16.06
CA GLY A 63 -7.96 -10.72 -16.07
C GLY A 63 -8.96 -9.90 -16.88
N ALA A 64 -8.99 -8.57 -16.70
CA ALA A 64 -9.85 -7.66 -17.44
C ALA A 64 -9.60 -7.76 -18.95
N LYS A 65 -8.34 -7.82 -19.39
CA LYS A 65 -7.98 -7.98 -20.81
C LYS A 65 -8.41 -9.33 -21.38
N ILE A 66 -8.21 -10.41 -20.63
CA ILE A 66 -8.62 -11.76 -21.05
C ILE A 66 -10.15 -11.82 -21.19
N ILE A 67 -10.88 -11.31 -20.20
CA ILE A 67 -12.35 -11.29 -20.21
C ILE A 67 -12.87 -10.43 -21.36
N ASN A 68 -12.32 -9.24 -21.56
CA ASN A 68 -12.72 -8.35 -22.66
C ASN A 68 -12.49 -8.99 -24.04
N ALA A 69 -11.37 -9.70 -24.21
CA ALA A 69 -11.07 -10.42 -25.44
C ALA A 69 -12.06 -11.56 -25.70
N ASP A 70 -12.37 -12.37 -24.67
CA ASP A 70 -13.30 -13.48 -24.78
C ASP A 70 -14.74 -13.01 -25.06
N VAL A 71 -15.22 -11.98 -24.35
CA VAL A 71 -16.55 -11.40 -24.58
C VAL A 71 -16.68 -10.87 -26.01
N SER A 72 -15.66 -10.18 -26.51
CA SER A 72 -15.64 -9.63 -27.87
C SER A 72 -15.74 -10.71 -28.95
N GLN A 73 -15.24 -11.91 -28.68
CA GLN A 73 -15.29 -13.05 -29.61
C GLN A 73 -16.56 -13.89 -29.46
N SER A 74 -16.97 -14.16 -28.22
CA SER A 74 -18.05 -15.07 -27.87
C SER A 74 -19.44 -14.41 -27.89
N MET A 75 -19.53 -13.10 -27.70
CA MET A 75 -20.78 -12.32 -27.68
C MET A 75 -20.67 -11.03 -28.53
N PRO A 76 -20.61 -11.15 -29.87
CA PRO A 76 -20.51 -9.98 -30.73
C PRO A 76 -21.75 -9.08 -30.61
N GLY A 77 -21.53 -7.80 -30.30
CA GLY A 77 -22.59 -6.80 -30.11
C GLY A 77 -23.05 -6.61 -28.67
N SER A 78 -22.44 -7.28 -27.69
CA SER A 78 -22.68 -6.99 -26.27
C SER A 78 -21.97 -5.71 -25.82
N ASP A 79 -22.64 -4.87 -25.04
CA ASP A 79 -22.05 -3.68 -24.42
C ASP A 79 -21.25 -3.99 -23.13
N PHE A 80 -21.13 -5.27 -22.77
CA PHE A 80 -20.42 -5.67 -21.56
C PHE A 80 -18.90 -5.59 -21.77
N THR A 81 -18.24 -4.83 -20.90
CA THR A 81 -16.78 -4.74 -20.84
C THR A 81 -16.30 -4.54 -19.41
N MET A 82 -15.23 -5.21 -19.05
CA MET A 82 -14.45 -4.96 -17.85
C MET A 82 -13.72 -3.62 -17.99
N PRO A 83 -13.78 -2.73 -16.97
CA PRO A 83 -13.05 -1.47 -16.99
C PRO A 83 -11.53 -1.68 -17.13
N GLU A 84 -10.90 -0.92 -18.02
CA GLU A 84 -9.44 -0.88 -18.14
C GLU A 84 -8.90 0.28 -17.31
N LEU A 85 -8.24 -0.05 -16.20
CA LEU A 85 -7.65 0.91 -15.27
C LEU A 85 -6.14 0.68 -15.19
N PRO A 86 -5.30 1.74 -15.10
CA PRO A 86 -3.86 1.61 -14.86
C PRO A 86 -3.59 1.30 -13.37
N ALA A 87 -4.20 0.24 -12.85
CA ALA A 87 -4.20 -0.13 -11.44
C ALA A 87 -2.79 -0.43 -10.91
N VAL A 88 -1.97 -1.15 -11.69
CA VAL A 88 -0.59 -1.48 -11.31
C VAL A 88 0.24 -0.22 -11.13
N ALA A 89 0.16 0.71 -12.09
CA ALA A 89 0.92 1.96 -12.04
C ALA A 89 0.46 2.85 -10.88
N ALA A 90 -0.85 2.98 -10.67
CA ALA A 90 -1.41 3.77 -9.57
C ALA A 90 -1.00 3.24 -8.20
N VAL A 91 -1.13 1.92 -7.98
CA VAL A 91 -0.77 1.29 -6.71
C VAL A 91 0.74 1.35 -6.46
N CYS A 92 1.58 1.08 -7.47
CA CYS A 92 3.03 1.17 -7.32
C CYS A 92 3.48 2.60 -6.98
N ALA A 93 2.85 3.63 -7.56
CA ALA A 93 3.13 5.02 -7.23
C ALA A 93 2.75 5.35 -5.78
N ILE A 94 1.59 4.89 -5.31
CA ILE A 94 1.15 5.06 -3.93
C ILE A 94 2.11 4.36 -2.96
N ILE A 95 2.48 3.10 -3.23
CA ILE A 95 3.45 2.35 -2.42
C ILE A 95 4.78 3.11 -2.37
N ALA A 96 5.31 3.57 -3.50
CA ALA A 96 6.56 4.32 -3.52
C ALA A 96 6.50 5.58 -2.63
N LEU A 97 5.38 6.31 -2.62
CA LEU A 97 5.19 7.47 -1.75
C LEU A 97 5.13 7.09 -0.27
N ILE A 98 4.45 5.98 0.06
CA ILE A 98 4.40 5.46 1.44
C ILE A 98 5.82 5.09 1.91
N GLU A 99 6.57 4.37 1.08
CA GLU A 99 7.94 3.94 1.39
C GLU A 99 8.89 5.13 1.57
N VAL A 100 8.74 6.23 0.81
CA VAL A 100 9.53 7.46 1.05
C VAL A 100 9.38 7.94 2.50
N VAL A 101 8.15 7.97 3.02
CA VAL A 101 7.89 8.41 4.40
C VAL A 101 8.54 7.44 5.39
N SER A 102 8.36 6.14 5.22
CA SER A 102 8.94 5.11 6.09
C SER A 102 10.48 5.15 6.09
N ILE A 103 11.11 5.36 4.93
CA ILE A 103 12.56 5.48 4.81
C ILE A 103 13.06 6.71 5.58
N LEU A 104 12.37 7.84 5.48
CA LEU A 104 12.74 9.05 6.20
C LEU A 104 12.64 8.86 7.72
N GLU A 105 11.62 8.15 8.20
CA GLU A 105 11.47 7.80 9.62
C GLU A 105 12.65 6.92 10.10
N ASN A 106 13.00 5.90 9.33
CA ASN A 106 14.12 5.01 9.63
C ASN A 106 15.47 5.76 9.61
N LEU A 107 15.71 6.62 8.61
CA LEU A 107 16.94 7.42 8.50
C LEU A 107 17.11 8.42 9.64
N ARG A 108 16.01 9.03 10.10
CA ARG A 108 15.99 9.91 11.29
C ARG A 108 16.48 9.17 12.54
N ALA A 109 16.03 7.93 12.76
CA ALA A 109 16.47 7.13 13.90
C ALA A 109 17.95 6.73 13.83
N ILE A 110 18.46 6.50 12.61
CA ILE A 110 19.86 6.13 12.38
C ILE A 110 20.80 7.33 12.54
N ASN A 111 20.48 8.48 11.95
CA ASN A 111 21.39 9.61 11.85
C ASN A 111 20.80 10.92 12.43
N PRO A 112 21.36 11.46 13.53
CA PRO A 112 20.87 12.70 14.15
C PRO A 112 21.03 13.94 13.26
N VAL A 113 21.94 13.94 12.29
CA VAL A 113 22.06 15.05 11.31
C VAL A 113 20.85 15.09 10.39
N ILE A 114 20.35 13.92 9.96
CA ILE A 114 19.14 13.82 9.15
C ILE A 114 17.91 14.25 9.96
N ALA A 115 17.88 13.91 11.25
CA ALA A 115 16.81 14.35 12.15
C ALA A 115 16.70 15.88 12.22
N SER A 116 17.83 16.60 12.19
CA SER A 116 17.85 18.07 12.27
C SER A 116 17.41 18.80 10.99
N LEU A 117 17.03 18.08 9.93
CA LEU A 117 16.58 18.68 8.68
C LEU A 117 15.14 19.22 8.82
N PRO A 118 14.85 20.45 8.34
CA PRO A 118 13.58 21.15 8.63
C PRO A 118 12.32 20.49 8.04
N PHE A 119 12.47 19.58 7.09
CA PHE A 119 11.38 18.79 6.51
C PHE A 119 11.20 17.43 7.20
N VAL A 120 12.27 16.85 7.75
CA VAL A 120 12.22 15.58 8.49
C VAL A 120 11.68 15.80 9.90
N ASP A 121 12.01 16.92 10.54
CA ASP A 121 11.52 17.27 11.87
C ASP A 121 9.99 17.43 11.93
N ARG A 122 9.34 17.74 10.80
CA ARG A 122 7.87 17.85 10.70
C ARG A 122 7.16 16.51 10.52
N ILE A 123 7.90 15.44 10.22
CA ILE A 123 7.36 14.08 10.19
C ILE A 123 7.17 13.67 11.65
N LYS A 124 5.93 13.75 12.13
CA LYS A 124 5.59 13.22 13.46
C LYS A 124 5.96 11.75 13.46
N ALA A 125 6.86 11.35 14.36
CA ALA A 125 7.12 9.94 14.58
C ALA A 125 5.78 9.29 14.93
N HIS A 126 5.41 8.23 14.20
CA HIS A 126 4.27 7.41 14.56
C HIS A 126 4.52 6.85 15.95
N ASP A 127 3.85 7.41 16.97
CA ASP A 127 3.90 6.91 18.35
C ASP A 127 2.99 5.69 18.44
N PRO A 128 3.53 4.46 18.55
CA PRO A 128 2.71 3.26 18.66
C PRO A 128 1.98 3.15 20.01
N ALA A 129 2.27 4.03 20.97
CA ALA A 129 1.54 4.16 22.23
C ALA A 129 0.41 5.21 22.16
N ALA A 130 0.28 5.95 21.05
CA ALA A 130 -0.88 6.78 20.83
C ALA A 130 -2.12 5.89 20.76
N PRO A 131 -3.19 6.20 21.52
CA PRO A 131 -4.41 5.40 21.49
C PRO A 131 -4.89 5.31 20.06
N ASN A 132 -5.08 4.07 19.59
CA ASN A 132 -5.63 3.79 18.29
C ASN A 132 -6.94 4.56 18.20
N VAL A 133 -7.03 5.55 17.31
CA VAL A 133 -8.30 6.22 17.02
C VAL A 133 -9.11 5.19 16.24
N THR A 134 -9.73 4.27 16.96
CA THR A 134 -10.80 3.44 16.44
C THR A 134 -11.92 4.40 16.15
N VAL A 135 -12.03 4.83 14.89
CA VAL A 135 -13.28 5.39 14.38
C VAL A 135 -14.27 4.24 14.48
N GLY A 136 -14.98 4.16 15.60
CA GLY A 136 -15.99 3.15 15.83
C GLY A 136 -16.99 3.25 14.70
N ILE A 137 -17.05 2.24 13.84
CA ILE A 137 -18.14 2.05 12.88
C ILE A 137 -19.35 1.53 13.69
N GLU A 138 -19.76 2.27 14.73
CA GLU A 138 -20.87 1.88 15.61
C GLU A 138 -22.04 2.88 15.51
N GLU A 139 -21.91 4.00 14.79
CA GLU A 139 -23.02 4.97 14.63
C GLU A 139 -23.83 4.80 13.33
N MET A 140 -23.51 3.83 12.46
CA MET A 140 -24.27 3.62 11.21
C MET A 140 -25.41 2.60 11.33
N ASP A 141 -25.46 1.77 12.37
CA ASP A 141 -26.53 0.78 12.54
C ASP A 141 -27.79 1.35 13.20
N GLU A 142 -27.68 2.41 14.00
CA GLU A 142 -28.84 2.97 14.72
C GLU A 142 -29.80 3.76 13.79
N MET A 143 -29.29 4.32 12.68
CA MET A 143 -30.10 5.05 11.71
C MET A 143 -30.77 4.15 10.66
N ALA A 144 -30.38 2.88 10.55
CA ALA A 144 -30.98 1.93 9.62
C ALA A 144 -32.20 1.20 10.21
N PHE A 145 -32.35 1.17 11.54
CA PHE A 145 -33.43 0.42 12.20
C PHE A 145 -34.59 1.29 12.70
N SER A 146 -34.45 2.62 12.79
CA SER A 146 -35.56 3.51 13.20
C SER A 146 -36.49 3.92 12.04
N GLY A 147 -36.19 3.53 10.80
CA GLY A 147 -36.95 3.94 9.61
C GLY A 147 -38.09 3.01 9.18
N ARG A 148 -38.45 1.99 9.98
CA ARG A 148 -39.37 0.94 9.53
C ARG A 148 -40.43 0.48 10.54
N SER A 149 -40.79 1.32 11.52
CA SER A 149 -41.90 1.01 12.44
C SER A 149 -43.21 1.76 12.16
N ASP A 150 -43.23 2.74 11.25
CA ASP A 150 -44.46 3.51 10.97
C ASP A 150 -44.76 3.54 9.47
N GLN A 151 -45.28 2.42 8.94
CA GLN A 151 -46.19 2.35 7.79
C GLN A 151 -46.74 0.93 7.59
#